data_AF-A0A6A5E5W6-F1
#
_entry.id   AF-A0A6A5E5W6-F1
#
_cell.length_a   1.000
_cell.length_b   1.000
_cell.length_c   1.000
_cell.angle_alpha   90.00
_cell.angle_beta   90.00
_cell.angle_gamma   90.00
#
_symmetry.space_group_name_H-M   'P 1'
#
loop_
_entity.id
_entity.type
_entity.pdbx_description
1 polymer ?
#
loop_
_entity_poly.entity_id
_entity_poly.type
_entity_poly.pdbx_seq_one_letter_code
_entity_poly.pdbx_strand_id
1 'polypeptide(L)'
;MKISVSFTLLLLLGFVSPSESAECQQPFPPDIFAALRELTASLVQLKADMTLLQRKITGQAQLKTEVNKLKTEVDKQKTEVDKLKQQQLGRQVAFSAGLLAGGQTQANIGPFTSDTTLIFKHVVTNIGNAYNPTTGLFTAPLRGAYHFEWTVASFRGGEESGGWLVKNSEYVFLAYKQGAGL
;
A
#
# COMPACT_ATOMS: atom_id res chain seq x y z
N MET A 1 30.78 16.15 -22.41
CA MET A 1 32.12 15.89 -21.83
C MET A 1 32.75 14.73 -22.58
N LYS A 2 33.94 14.95 -23.14
CA LYS A 2 34.78 14.00 -23.92
C LYS A 2 35.64 13.13 -22.99
N ILE A 3 35.79 11.83 -23.26
CA ILE A 3 36.97 11.01 -22.88
C ILE A 3 37.07 9.86 -23.91
N SER A 4 37.89 9.98 -24.96
CA SER A 4 39.33 9.68 -25.09
C SER A 4 39.63 8.18 -25.23
N VAL A 5 39.99 7.77 -26.45
CA VAL A 5 40.50 6.45 -26.84
C VAL A 5 42.02 6.54 -26.86
N SER A 6 42.73 5.72 -26.08
CA SER A 6 44.19 5.65 -26.11
C SER A 6 44.62 4.40 -26.87
N PHE A 7 45.34 4.60 -27.98
CA PHE A 7 45.96 3.59 -28.80
C PHE A 7 47.46 3.88 -28.80
N THR A 8 48.22 3.19 -27.94
CA THR A 8 49.68 3.32 -27.92
C THR A 8 50.31 2.22 -28.75
N LEU A 9 50.66 2.60 -29.98
CA LEU A 9 51.61 1.93 -30.86
C LEU A 9 53.03 2.25 -30.36
N LEU A 10 53.83 1.24 -30.02
CA LEU A 10 55.27 1.43 -29.78
C LEU A 10 56.06 0.54 -30.75
N LEU A 11 56.70 1.18 -31.72
CA LEU A 11 57.64 0.59 -32.68
C LEU A 11 59.08 0.83 -32.20
N LEU A 12 59.83 -0.27 -32.19
CA LEU A 12 61.29 -0.50 -32.19
C LEU A 12 62.27 0.67 -32.35
N LEU A 13 63.41 0.53 -31.64
CA LEU A 13 64.84 0.68 -32.05
C LEU A 13 65.62 0.96 -30.74
N GLY A 14 66.69 0.28 -30.32
CA GLY A 14 67.62 -0.72 -30.86
C GLY A 14 68.96 -0.41 -30.19
N PHE A 15 69.71 -1.40 -29.67
CA PHE A 15 71.17 -1.32 -29.49
C PHE A 15 71.73 -2.74 -29.28
N VAL A 16 72.78 -3.06 -30.03
CA VAL A 16 73.59 -4.28 -29.98
C VAL A 16 74.90 -3.94 -29.26
N SER A 17 75.38 -4.81 -28.37
CA SER A 17 76.82 -5.01 -28.11
C SER A 17 77.06 -6.37 -27.42
N PRO A 18 78.19 -7.07 -27.65
CA PRO A 18 78.28 -8.53 -27.50
C PRO A 18 79.11 -8.98 -26.29
N SER A 19 78.75 -10.11 -25.68
CA SER A 19 79.73 -11.08 -25.19
C SER A 19 79.07 -12.34 -24.61
N GLU A 20 79.64 -13.46 -25.06
CA GLU A 20 79.83 -14.73 -24.36
C GLU A 20 78.68 -15.73 -24.19
N SER A 21 79.01 -16.89 -24.73
CA SER A 21 78.39 -18.20 -24.77
C SER A 21 78.00 -18.76 -23.41
N ALA A 22 76.73 -19.14 -23.28
CA ALA A 22 76.35 -20.31 -22.51
C ALA A 22 75.17 -21.01 -23.19
N GLU A 23 75.32 -22.31 -23.31
CA GLU A 23 74.44 -23.29 -23.92
C GLU A 23 72.98 -23.13 -23.47
N CYS A 24 72.08 -22.83 -24.41
CA CYS A 24 70.63 -22.94 -24.21
C CYS A 24 70.08 -23.58 -25.48
N GLN A 25 69.48 -24.75 -25.33
CA GLN A 25 68.69 -25.37 -26.40
C GLN A 25 67.69 -24.35 -26.93
N GLN A 26 67.79 -24.02 -28.21
CA GLN A 26 66.84 -23.14 -28.87
C GLN A 26 65.46 -23.82 -28.87
N PRO A 27 64.40 -23.19 -28.33
CA PRO A 27 63.07 -23.45 -28.83
C PRO A 27 63.06 -22.94 -30.28
N PHE A 28 62.80 -23.82 -31.24
CA PHE A 28 62.56 -23.42 -32.64
C PHE A 28 61.62 -22.20 -32.67
N PRO A 29 61.89 -21.17 -33.49
CA PRO A 29 60.94 -20.08 -33.65
C PRO A 29 59.60 -20.66 -34.14
N PRO A 30 58.45 -20.22 -33.61
CA PRO A 30 57.16 -20.80 -33.98
C PRO A 30 57.02 -20.84 -35.50
N ASP A 31 56.75 -22.03 -36.04
CA ASP A 31 56.48 -22.21 -37.45
C ASP A 31 55.35 -21.25 -37.84
N ILE A 32 55.56 -20.46 -38.90
CA ILE A 32 54.60 -19.47 -39.38
C ILE A 32 53.22 -20.13 -39.57
N PHE A 33 53.19 -21.40 -39.97
CA PHE A 33 51.95 -22.18 -40.08
C PHE A 33 51.26 -22.47 -38.74
N ALA A 34 52.02 -22.67 -37.65
CA ALA A 34 51.47 -22.84 -36.31
C ALA A 34 50.84 -21.52 -35.80
N ALA A 35 51.54 -20.40 -35.97
CA ALA A 35 51.02 -19.08 -35.62
C ALA A 35 49.76 -18.72 -36.43
N LEU A 36 49.73 -19.04 -37.72
CA LEU A 36 48.54 -18.87 -38.57
C LEU A 36 47.35 -19.73 -38.11
N ARG A 37 47.60 -20.97 -37.67
CA ARG A 37 46.55 -21.83 -37.10
C ARG A 37 45.97 -21.26 -35.82
N GLU A 38 46.82 -20.76 -34.93
CA GLU A 38 46.41 -20.17 -33.65
C GLU A 38 45.61 -18.87 -33.84
N LEU A 39 46.02 -18.01 -34.79
CA LEU A 39 45.25 -16.83 -35.19
C LEU A 39 43.90 -17.22 -35.81
N THR A 40 43.87 -18.25 -36.65
CA THR A 40 42.63 -18.75 -37.24
C THR A 40 41.67 -19.26 -36.16
N ALA A 41 42.17 -20.02 -35.19
CA ALA A 41 41.38 -20.49 -34.05
C ALA A 41 40.83 -19.30 -33.22
N SER A 42 41.67 -18.29 -32.97
CA SER A 42 41.27 -17.07 -32.23
C SER A 42 40.19 -16.27 -32.96
N LEU A 43 40.26 -16.16 -34.29
CA LEU A 43 39.23 -15.49 -35.09
C LEU A 43 37.89 -16.25 -35.07
N VAL A 44 37.93 -17.59 -35.13
CA VAL A 44 36.73 -18.42 -35.01
C VAL A 44 36.10 -18.24 -33.64
N GLN A 45 36.91 -18.26 -32.58
CA GLN A 45 36.44 -18.03 -31.21
C GLN A 45 35.81 -16.64 -31.05
N LEU A 46 36.48 -15.60 -31.54
CA LEU A 46 35.98 -14.22 -31.47
C LEU A 46 34.64 -14.06 -32.21
N LYS A 47 34.48 -14.73 -33.36
CA LYS A 47 33.22 -14.75 -34.11
C LYS A 47 32.11 -15.43 -33.29
N ALA A 48 32.40 -16.54 -32.62
CA ALA A 48 31.44 -17.22 -31.75
C ALA A 48 31.00 -16.31 -30.58
N ASP A 49 31.95 -15.67 -29.90
CA ASP A 49 31.68 -14.78 -28.77
C ASP A 49 30.87 -13.54 -29.20
N MET A 50 31.14 -12.99 -30.38
CA MET A 50 30.35 -11.90 -30.97
C MET A 50 28.88 -12.31 -31.17
N THR A 51 28.62 -13.50 -31.71
CA THR A 51 27.24 -13.99 -31.89
C THR A 51 26.54 -14.25 -30.56
N LEU A 52 27.26 -14.74 -29.55
CA LEU A 52 26.74 -14.95 -28.20
C LEU A 52 26.38 -13.61 -27.55
N LEU A 53 27.23 -12.60 -27.72
CA LEU A 53 26.99 -11.25 -27.18
C LEU A 53 25.76 -10.61 -27.83
N GLN A 54 25.60 -10.73 -29.16
CA GLN A 54 24.39 -10.28 -29.85
C GLN A 54 23.14 -10.96 -29.29
N ARG A 55 23.17 -12.28 -29.10
CA ARG A 55 22.04 -13.02 -28.49
C ARG A 55 21.72 -12.53 -27.08
N LYS A 56 22.74 -12.29 -26.24
CA LYS A 56 22.56 -11.76 -24.88
C LYS A 56 21.95 -10.35 -24.90
N ILE A 57 22.39 -9.46 -25.78
CA ILE A 57 21.84 -8.11 -25.93
C ILE A 57 20.36 -8.17 -26.33
N THR A 58 19.99 -9.02 -27.29
CA THR A 58 18.60 -9.22 -27.70
C THR A 58 17.74 -9.75 -26.55
N GLY A 59 18.21 -10.77 -25.82
CA GLY A 59 17.50 -11.32 -24.67
C GLY A 59 17.33 -10.31 -23.52
N GLN A 60 18.35 -9.48 -23.26
CA GLN A 60 18.29 -8.44 -22.25
C GLN A 60 17.29 -7.33 -22.61
N ALA A 61 17.15 -6.99 -23.90
CA ALA A 61 16.15 -6.03 -24.38
C ALA A 61 14.71 -6.56 -24.20
N GLN A 62 14.49 -7.85 -24.49
CA GLN A 62 13.21 -8.52 -24.24
C GLN A 62 12.86 -8.54 -22.75
N LEU A 63 13.81 -8.96 -21.90
CA LEU A 63 13.61 -8.99 -20.45
C LEU A 63 13.32 -7.60 -19.88
N LYS A 64 14.01 -6.56 -20.36
CA LYS A 64 13.77 -5.17 -19.95
C LYS A 64 12.35 -4.71 -20.29
N THR A 65 11.82 -5.16 -21.43
CA THR A 65 10.44 -4.86 -21.84
C THR A 65 9.42 -5.51 -20.91
N GLU A 66 9.62 -6.79 -20.58
CA GLU A 66 8.72 -7.51 -19.67
C GLU A 66 8.78 -6.95 -18.24
N VAL A 67 9.97 -6.58 -17.75
CA VAL A 67 10.13 -5.90 -16.45
C VAL A 67 9.37 -4.58 -16.40
N ASN A 68 9.41 -3.78 -17.46
CA ASN A 68 8.66 -2.53 -17.52
C ASN A 68 7.15 -2.78 -17.50
N LYS A 69 6.67 -3.78 -18.24
CA LYS A 69 5.26 -4.17 -18.27
C LYS A 69 4.77 -4.68 -16.91
N LEU A 70 5.55 -5.53 -16.25
CA LEU A 70 5.24 -6.01 -14.89
C LEU A 70 5.22 -4.86 -13.89
N LYS A 71 6.15 -3.90 -14.00
CA LYS A 71 6.18 -2.71 -13.14
C LYS A 71 4.89 -1.90 -13.27
N THR A 72 4.43 -1.67 -14.50
CA THR A 72 3.15 -0.95 -14.73
C THR A 72 1.94 -1.70 -14.16
N GLU A 73 1.92 -3.03 -14.26
CA GLU A 73 0.81 -3.83 -13.71
C GLU A 73 0.83 -3.83 -12.18
N VAL A 74 2.02 -3.90 -11.57
CA VAL A 74 2.19 -3.76 -10.11
C VAL A 74 1.71 -2.39 -9.63
N ASP A 75 2.06 -1.31 -10.31
CA ASP A 75 1.62 0.04 -9.95
C ASP A 75 0.10 0.19 -10.06
N LYS A 76 -0.51 -0.41 -11.10
CA LYS A 76 -1.96 -0.46 -11.27
C LYS A 76 -2.64 -1.27 -10.16
N GLN A 77 -2.13 -2.46 -9.84
CA GLN A 77 -2.66 -3.30 -8.77
C GLN A 77 -2.55 -2.63 -7.41
N LYS A 78 -1.43 -1.95 -7.12
CA LYS A 78 -1.25 -1.17 -5.90
C LYS A 78 -2.33 -0.10 -5.76
N THR A 79 -2.60 0.63 -6.84
CA THR A 79 -3.63 1.68 -6.88
C THR A 79 -5.03 1.11 -6.61
N GLU A 80 -5.38 -0.03 -7.21
CA GLU A 80 -6.68 -0.67 -6.97
C GLU A 80 -6.81 -1.23 -5.54
N VAL A 81 -5.75 -1.81 -4.99
CA VAL A 81 -5.72 -2.25 -3.58
C VAL A 81 -5.94 -1.08 -2.63
N ASP A 82 -5.31 0.07 -2.90
CA ASP A 82 -5.48 1.26 -2.06
C ASP A 82 -6.92 1.80 -2.12
N LYS A 83 -7.55 1.82 -3.31
CA LYS A 83 -8.97 2.17 -3.47
C LYS A 83 -9.89 1.20 -2.70
N LEU A 84 -9.66 -0.11 -2.82
CA LEU A 84 -10.45 -1.12 -2.11
C LEU A 84 -10.33 -0.99 -0.59
N LYS A 85 -9.11 -0.74 -0.09
CA LYS A 85 -8.88 -0.46 1.34
C LYS A 85 -9.64 0.77 1.80
N GLN A 86 -9.62 1.86 1.03
CA GLN A 86 -10.40 3.06 1.35
C GLN A 86 -11.90 2.79 1.37
N GLN A 87 -12.43 2.02 0.41
CA GLN A 87 -13.84 1.61 0.41
C GLN A 87 -14.19 0.74 1.62
N GLN A 88 -13.26 -0.10 2.09
CA GLN A 88 -13.51 -1.00 3.22
C GLN A 88 -13.45 -0.28 4.57
N LEU A 89 -12.59 0.74 4.73
CA LEU A 89 -12.53 1.56 5.94
C LEU A 89 -13.84 2.35 6.19
N GLY A 90 -14.59 2.68 5.13
CA GLY A 90 -15.89 3.35 5.24
C GLY A 90 -17.08 2.44 5.53
N ARG A 91 -16.87 1.11 5.66
CA ARG A 91 -17.97 0.14 5.86
C ARG A 91 -18.27 -0.19 7.31
N GLN A 92 -17.33 0.03 8.21
CA GLN A 92 -17.55 -0.27 9.62
C GLN A 92 -18.23 0.92 10.28
N VAL A 93 -19.38 0.66 10.89
CA VAL A 93 -20.19 1.66 11.57
C VAL A 93 -20.68 1.06 12.87
N ALA A 94 -20.34 1.70 13.98
CA ALA A 94 -20.83 1.36 15.30
C ALA A 94 -20.76 2.59 16.20
N PHE A 95 -21.79 2.82 17.01
CA PHE A 95 -21.75 3.86 18.02
C PHE A 95 -22.40 3.39 19.31
N SER A 96 -21.94 3.96 20.42
CA SER A 96 -22.55 3.79 21.73
C SER A 96 -22.42 5.10 22.50
N ALA A 97 -23.53 5.61 23.01
CA ALA A 97 -23.55 6.88 23.73
C ALA A 97 -24.55 6.87 24.89
N GLY A 98 -24.22 7.62 25.93
CA GLY A 98 -25.07 7.85 27.11
C GLY A 98 -25.54 9.29 27.17
N LEU A 99 -26.70 9.51 27.81
CA LEU A 99 -27.21 10.85 28.11
C LEU A 99 -26.34 11.56 29.14
N LEU A 100 -25.87 10.81 30.14
CA LEU A 100 -25.06 11.31 31.25
C LEU A 100 -23.57 11.12 30.97
N ALA A 101 -22.75 12.10 31.35
CA ALA A 101 -21.30 11.94 31.36
C ALA A 101 -20.88 10.89 32.39
N GLY A 102 -19.83 10.13 32.11
CA GLY A 102 -19.30 9.11 33.04
C GLY A 102 -19.11 9.66 34.45
N GLY A 103 -19.75 9.01 35.43
CA GLY A 103 -19.73 9.40 36.84
C GLY A 103 -20.93 10.23 37.31
N GLN A 104 -21.78 10.73 36.41
CA GLN A 104 -23.07 11.34 36.79
C GLN A 104 -24.12 10.26 37.03
N THR A 105 -24.72 10.27 38.21
CA THR A 105 -25.73 9.27 38.63
C THR A 105 -27.15 9.80 38.55
N GLN A 106 -27.33 11.11 38.36
CA GLN A 106 -28.63 11.78 38.30
C GLN A 106 -28.59 12.95 37.31
N ALA A 107 -29.46 12.91 36.31
CA ALA A 107 -29.99 14.12 35.69
C ALA A 107 -31.45 13.86 35.30
N ASN A 108 -32.31 14.87 35.49
CA ASN A 108 -33.65 14.83 34.96
C ASN A 108 -33.61 15.32 33.52
N ILE A 109 -33.99 14.46 32.57
CA ILE A 109 -34.08 14.81 31.15
C ILE A 109 -35.55 14.81 30.78
N GLY A 110 -36.08 16.02 30.64
CA GLY A 110 -37.51 16.28 30.58
C GLY A 110 -38.10 16.72 31.94
N PRO A 111 -39.42 16.80 32.05
CA PRO A 111 -40.40 16.54 30.99
C PRO A 111 -40.27 17.54 29.83
N PHE A 112 -40.58 17.09 28.61
CA PHE A 112 -40.61 17.95 27.43
C PHE A 112 -42.07 18.24 27.08
N THR A 113 -42.39 19.50 26.79
CA THR A 113 -43.74 19.92 26.38
C THR A 113 -44.02 19.68 24.89
N SER A 114 -42.98 19.35 24.12
CA SER A 114 -43.03 18.99 22.72
C SER A 114 -41.96 17.96 22.41
N ASP A 115 -42.11 17.28 21.29
CA ASP A 115 -41.11 16.34 20.79
C ASP A 115 -39.72 16.99 20.73
N THR A 116 -38.78 16.38 21.45
CA THR A 116 -37.44 16.91 21.63
C THR A 116 -36.44 15.80 21.33
N THR A 117 -35.51 16.07 20.42
CA THR A 117 -34.42 15.14 20.10
C THR A 117 -33.52 14.96 21.32
N LEU A 118 -33.38 13.71 21.77
CA LEU A 118 -32.46 13.36 22.85
C LEU A 118 -31.02 13.39 22.34
N ILE A 119 -30.17 14.21 22.97
CA ILE A 119 -28.76 14.33 22.64
C ILE A 119 -27.93 13.54 23.65
N PHE A 120 -27.44 12.36 23.24
CA PHE A 120 -26.54 11.53 24.05
C PHE A 120 -25.12 12.08 23.92
N LYS A 121 -24.73 12.93 24.87
CA LYS A 121 -23.46 13.68 24.82
C LYS A 121 -22.24 12.83 25.17
N HIS A 122 -22.41 11.75 25.92
CA HIS A 122 -21.30 10.91 26.35
C HIS A 122 -21.06 9.79 25.34
N VAL A 123 -20.22 10.05 24.34
CA VAL A 123 -19.90 9.08 23.28
C VAL A 123 -18.76 8.18 23.72
N VAL A 124 -19.04 6.89 23.87
CA VAL A 124 -18.05 5.85 24.23
C VAL A 124 -17.40 5.27 22.98
N THR A 125 -18.15 5.10 21.89
CA THR A 125 -17.66 4.59 20.61
C THR A 125 -18.39 5.28 19.47
N ASN A 126 -17.68 5.60 18.38
CA ASN A 126 -18.23 6.21 17.17
C ASN A 126 -17.43 5.82 15.91
N ILE A 127 -17.32 4.52 15.66
CA ILE A 127 -16.65 3.99 14.47
C ILE A 127 -17.42 4.44 13.23
N GLY A 128 -16.69 5.01 12.26
CA GLY A 128 -17.28 5.59 11.06
C GLY A 128 -17.90 6.98 11.25
N ASN A 129 -17.82 7.57 12.45
CA ASN A 129 -18.30 8.92 12.77
C ASN A 129 -19.76 9.18 12.34
N ALA A 130 -20.61 8.16 12.40
CA ALA A 130 -21.99 8.24 11.91
C ALA A 130 -22.95 8.89 12.93
N TYR A 131 -22.59 8.94 14.21
CA TYR A 131 -23.35 9.63 15.24
C TYR A 131 -22.78 11.03 15.52
N ASN A 132 -23.64 12.04 15.57
CA ASN A 132 -23.26 13.42 15.88
C ASN A 132 -23.70 13.80 17.32
N PRO A 133 -22.76 13.96 18.27
CA PRO A 133 -23.09 14.27 19.66
C PRO A 133 -23.58 15.70 19.90
N THR A 134 -23.48 16.58 18.91
CA THR A 134 -24.03 17.94 18.97
C THR A 134 -25.51 17.94 18.61
N THR A 135 -25.95 17.08 17.68
CA THR A 135 -27.34 17.04 17.21
C THR A 135 -28.15 15.87 17.75
N GLY A 136 -27.50 14.82 18.27
CA GLY A 136 -28.15 13.58 18.69
C GLY A 136 -28.55 12.66 17.54
N LEU A 137 -28.10 12.94 16.32
CA LEU A 137 -28.53 12.23 15.11
C LEU A 137 -27.49 11.20 14.66
N PHE A 138 -27.99 10.03 14.27
CA PHE A 138 -27.25 9.04 13.51
C PHE A 138 -27.55 9.19 12.02
N THR A 139 -26.52 9.32 11.19
CA THR A 139 -26.63 9.36 9.73
C THR A 139 -26.02 8.10 9.14
N ALA A 140 -26.85 7.27 8.53
CA ALA A 140 -26.39 6.06 7.83
C ALA A 140 -25.43 6.43 6.68
N PRO A 141 -24.13 6.08 6.74
CA PRO A 141 -23.18 6.48 5.70
C PRO A 141 -23.31 5.63 4.42
N LEU A 142 -23.91 4.45 4.54
CA LEU A 142 -24.09 3.49 3.45
C LEU A 142 -25.48 2.84 3.51
N ARG A 143 -25.96 2.33 2.38
CA ARG A 143 -27.18 1.51 2.35
C ARG A 143 -26.88 0.17 3.02
N GLY A 144 -27.73 -0.24 3.95
CA GLY A 144 -27.56 -1.47 4.69
C GLY A 144 -28.61 -1.64 5.79
N ALA A 145 -28.47 -2.73 6.55
CA ALA A 145 -29.23 -2.96 7.75
C ALA A 145 -28.50 -2.32 8.95
N TYR A 146 -29.28 -1.76 9.87
CA TYR A 146 -28.78 -1.13 11.09
C TYR A 146 -29.56 -1.69 12.29
N HIS A 147 -28.85 -1.92 13.38
CA HIS A 147 -29.43 -2.37 14.65
C HIS A 147 -29.33 -1.23 15.66
N PHE A 148 -30.43 -0.92 16.33
CA PHE A 148 -30.49 0.09 17.38
C PHE A 148 -31.01 -0.57 18.64
N GLU A 149 -30.31 -0.32 19.74
CA GLU A 149 -30.71 -0.69 21.08
C GLU A 149 -30.65 0.56 21.95
N TRP A 150 -31.69 0.77 22.76
CA TRP A 150 -31.71 1.84 23.73
C TRP A 150 -32.48 1.40 24.97
N THR A 151 -32.12 2.01 26.10
CA THR A 151 -32.73 1.72 27.39
C THR A 151 -33.29 3.01 27.96
N VAL A 152 -34.55 2.96 28.40
CA VAL A 152 -35.20 4.05 29.14
C VAL A 152 -35.23 3.66 30.60
N ALA A 153 -34.64 4.49 31.46
CA ALA A 153 -34.65 4.31 32.91
C ALA A 153 -35.15 5.60 33.58
N SER A 154 -35.96 5.46 34.62
CA SER A 154 -36.34 6.57 35.49
C SER A 154 -36.12 6.19 36.95
N PHE A 155 -35.50 7.11 37.71
CA PHE A 155 -35.10 6.91 39.10
C PHE A 155 -36.20 7.29 40.10
N ARG A 156 -37.19 8.09 39.68
CA ARG A 156 -38.32 8.51 40.52
C ARG A 156 -39.56 7.73 40.11
N GLY A 157 -40.27 7.19 41.10
CA GLY A 157 -41.57 6.54 40.88
C GLY A 157 -42.63 7.57 40.52
N GLY A 158 -43.54 7.21 39.62
CA GLY A 158 -44.73 8.02 39.27
C GLY A 158 -44.64 8.80 37.95
N GLU A 159 -43.44 9.06 37.43
CA GLU A 159 -43.28 9.77 36.16
C GLU A 159 -43.23 8.79 34.97
N GLU A 160 -44.04 9.07 33.96
CA GLU A 160 -43.96 8.40 32.66
C GLU A 160 -42.65 8.80 31.97
N SER A 161 -42.00 7.85 31.31
CA SER A 161 -40.74 8.11 30.60
C SER A 161 -40.69 7.27 29.35
N GLY A 162 -40.28 7.87 28.24
CA GLY A 162 -40.19 7.15 26.99
C GLY A 162 -39.50 7.95 25.92
N GLY A 163 -39.27 7.28 24.80
CA GLY A 163 -38.66 7.89 23.62
C GLY A 163 -38.96 7.06 22.39
N TRP A 164 -39.07 7.76 21.27
CA TRP A 164 -39.24 7.15 19.97
C TRP A 164 -37.90 7.05 19.24
N LEU A 165 -37.67 5.93 18.57
CA LEU A 165 -36.71 5.86 17.47
C LEU A 165 -37.40 6.42 16.21
N VAL A 166 -36.86 7.51 15.69
CA VAL A 166 -37.40 8.24 14.54
C VAL A 166 -36.46 8.08 13.34
N LYS A 167 -36.99 7.73 12.18
CA LYS A 167 -36.25 7.64 10.92
C LYS A 167 -36.82 8.65 9.92
N ASN A 168 -36.02 9.64 9.54
CA ASN A 168 -36.44 10.67 8.56
C ASN A 168 -37.84 11.26 8.85
N SER A 169 -38.09 11.61 10.12
CA SER A 169 -39.36 12.13 10.65
C SER A 169 -40.50 11.11 10.80
N GLU A 170 -40.28 9.83 10.53
CA GLU A 170 -41.24 8.76 10.81
C GLU A 170 -40.94 8.07 12.14
N TYR A 171 -41.95 7.97 13.02
CA TYR A 171 -41.84 7.22 14.27
C TYR A 171 -41.84 5.71 13.98
N VAL A 172 -40.77 5.02 14.36
CA VAL A 172 -40.58 3.59 14.01
C VAL A 172 -40.84 2.69 15.21
N PHE A 173 -40.25 3.01 16.36
CA PHE A 173 -40.33 2.19 17.57
C PHE A 173 -40.42 3.06 18.83
N LEU A 174 -41.22 2.63 19.80
CA LEU A 174 -41.37 3.28 21.10
C LEU A 174 -40.74 2.40 22.19
N ALA A 175 -39.90 2.99 23.04
CA ALA A 175 -39.68 2.45 24.37
C ALA A 175 -40.36 3.35 25.40
N TYR A 176 -41.14 2.75 26.27
CA TYR A 176 -41.98 3.47 27.21
C TYR A 176 -42.04 2.74 28.55
N LYS A 177 -41.93 3.52 29.62
CA LYS A 177 -42.13 3.11 31.00
C LYS A 177 -43.33 3.87 31.54
N GLN A 178 -44.36 3.11 31.91
CA GLN A 178 -45.55 3.63 32.59
C GLN A 178 -45.16 4.13 34.00
N GLY A 179 -45.61 5.34 34.35
CA GLY A 179 -45.53 5.84 35.72
C GLY A 179 -46.43 5.03 36.65
N ALA A 180 -46.03 4.88 37.92
CA ALA A 180 -46.94 4.34 38.93
C ALA A 180 -48.05 5.38 39.16
N GLY A 181 -49.25 5.12 38.63
CA GLY A 181 -50.42 5.94 38.94
C GLY A 181 -50.64 5.97 40.46
N LEU A 182 -50.99 7.14 40.99
CA LEU A 182 -51.47 7.29 42.37
C LEU A 182 -52.80 6.57 42.55
#